data_AF-A0A383BZT2-F1
#
_entry.id   AF-A0A383BZT2-F1
#
_cell.length_a   1.000
_cell.length_b   1.000
_cell.length_c   1.000
_cell.angle_alpha   90.00
_cell.angle_beta   90.00
_cell.angle_gamma   90.00
#
_symmetry.space_group_name_H-M   'P 1'
#
loop_
_entity.id
_entity.type
_entity.pdbx_description
1 polymer ?
#
loop_
_entity_poly.entity_id
_entity_poly.type
_entity_poly.pdbx_seq_one_letter_code
_entity_poly.pdbx_strand_id
1 'polypeptide(L)'
;MTQNKILSILAIFLTFVLFSVQHFTTQPPSPKELDTPENQFSAVRAHNILKSLLRENKPHPVGSDLNKIIKERLKNELDKLGIEHQ
;
A
#
# COMPACT_ATOMS: atom_id res chain seq x y z
N MET A 1 -48.83 0.32 4.62
CA MET A 1 -47.73 0.15 3.64
C MET A 1 -47.85 -1.26 3.08
N THR A 2 -47.87 -1.48 1.75
CA THR A 2 -48.04 -2.82 1.17
C THR A 2 -46.85 -3.72 1.53
N GLN A 3 -47.09 -4.99 1.86
CA GLN A 3 -46.08 -5.96 2.32
C GLN A 3 -44.80 -5.98 1.47
N ASN A 4 -44.94 -5.82 0.15
CA ASN A 4 -43.83 -5.77 -0.80
C ASN A 4 -42.89 -4.58 -0.55
N LYS A 5 -43.41 -3.42 -0.14
CA LYS A 5 -42.59 -2.24 0.17
C LYS A 5 -41.75 -2.45 1.43
N ILE A 6 -42.31 -3.11 2.43
CA ILE A 6 -41.58 -3.45 3.67
C ILE A 6 -40.46 -4.44 3.35
N LEU A 7 -40.75 -5.47 2.54
CA LEU A 7 -39.75 -6.43 2.10
C LEU A 7 -38.62 -5.76 1.31
N SER A 8 -38.93 -4.84 0.39
CA SER A 8 -37.91 -4.09 -0.34
C SER A 8 -37.03 -3.23 0.57
N ILE A 9 -37.62 -2.56 1.58
CA ILE A 9 -36.85 -1.76 2.54
C ILE A 9 -35.92 -2.64 3.37
N LEU A 10 -36.42 -3.78 3.85
CA LEU A 10 -35.61 -4.75 4.61
C LEU A 10 -34.47 -5.31 3.75
N ALA A 11 -34.74 -5.63 2.49
CA ALA A 11 -33.72 -6.12 1.57
C ALA A 11 -32.62 -5.07 1.36
N ILE A 12 -32.98 -3.80 1.11
CA ILE A 12 -32.01 -2.71 0.96
C ILE A 12 -31.19 -2.54 2.25
N PHE A 13 -31.85 -2.51 3.40
CA PHE A 13 -31.17 -2.40 4.69
C PHE A 13 -30.18 -3.55 4.91
N LEU A 14 -30.60 -4.78 4.66
CA LEU A 14 -29.74 -5.96 4.77
C LEU A 14 -28.54 -5.87 3.82
N THR A 15 -28.72 -5.40 2.58
CA THR A 15 -27.61 -5.18 1.65
C THR A 15 -26.60 -4.18 2.19
N PHE A 16 -27.03 -3.05 2.77
CA PHE A 16 -26.12 -2.08 3.39
C PHE A 16 -25.37 -2.66 4.59
N VAL A 17 -26.05 -3.46 5.42
CA VAL A 17 -25.43 -4.14 6.56
C VAL A 17 -24.36 -5.12 6.08
N LEU A 18 -24.69 -5.99 5.12
CA LEU A 18 -23.76 -6.97 4.57
C LEU A 18 -22.56 -6.31 3.88
N PHE A 19 -22.80 -5.24 3.11
CA PHE A 19 -21.73 -4.45 2.51
C PHE A 19 -20.80 -3.84 3.56
N SER A 20 -21.37 -3.28 4.64
CA SER A 20 -20.58 -2.66 5.71
C SER A 20 -19.72 -3.70 6.42
N VAL A 21 -20.31 -4.84 6.80
CA VAL A 21 -19.58 -5.95 7.43
C VAL A 21 -18.46 -6.44 6.53
N GLN A 22 -18.74 -6.68 5.25
CA GLN A 22 -17.72 -7.06 4.28
C GLN A 22 -16.61 -6.00 4.22
N HIS A 23 -16.97 -4.73 4.03
CA HIS A 23 -16.01 -3.64 3.90
C HIS A 23 -15.08 -3.53 5.11
N PHE A 24 -15.61 -3.61 6.33
CA PHE A 24 -14.80 -3.53 7.56
C PHE A 24 -13.96 -4.77 7.81
N THR A 25 -14.45 -5.96 7.45
CA THR A 25 -13.71 -7.21 7.64
C THR A 25 -12.61 -7.42 6.60
N THR A 26 -12.69 -6.76 5.45
CA THR A 26 -11.68 -6.85 4.38
C THR A 26 -10.71 -5.67 4.33
N GLN A 27 -10.74 -4.75 5.30
CA GLN A 27 -9.74 -3.68 5.34
C GLN A 27 -8.34 -4.27 5.61
N PRO A 28 -7.30 -3.76 4.93
CA PRO A 28 -5.94 -4.11 5.29
C PRO A 28 -5.62 -3.62 6.71
N PRO A 29 -4.67 -4.27 7.42
CA PRO A 29 -4.19 -3.77 8.70
C PRO A 29 -3.55 -2.40 8.52
N SER A 30 -3.58 -1.58 9.58
CA SER A 30 -2.87 -0.31 9.61
C SER A 30 -1.37 -0.53 9.38
N PRO A 31 -0.70 0.40 8.68
CA PRO A 31 0.74 0.29 8.43
C PRO A 31 1.51 0.30 9.74
N LYS A 32 2.55 -0.52 9.83
CA LYS A 32 3.50 -0.47 10.95
C LYS A 32 4.29 0.84 10.92
N GLU A 33 4.32 1.53 12.06
CA GLU A 33 4.86 2.87 12.24
C GLU A 33 6.41 2.92 12.29
N LEU A 34 6.99 4.11 12.40
CA LEU A 34 8.44 4.35 12.39
C LEU A 34 9.19 3.75 13.59
N ASP A 35 8.53 3.67 14.74
CA ASP A 35 9.04 3.13 16.01
C ASP A 35 9.02 1.60 16.07
N THR A 36 8.47 0.93 15.05
CA THR A 36 8.54 -0.52 14.89
C THR A 36 10.01 -0.99 15.00
N PRO A 37 10.34 -2.02 15.79
CA PRO A 37 11.71 -2.49 15.94
C PRO A 37 12.45 -2.70 14.61
N GLU A 38 13.76 -2.47 14.60
CA GLU A 38 14.57 -2.53 13.37
C GLU A 38 14.60 -3.92 12.73
N ASN A 39 14.51 -4.96 13.54
CA ASN A 39 14.42 -6.36 13.09
C ASN A 39 13.02 -6.73 12.54
N GLN A 40 12.10 -5.77 12.45
CA GLN A 40 10.78 -5.94 11.87
C GLN A 40 10.56 -4.97 10.71
N PHE A 41 9.77 -5.41 9.75
CA PHE A 41 9.34 -4.57 8.65
C PHE A 41 8.42 -3.44 9.14
N SER A 42 8.68 -2.20 8.70
CA SER A 42 7.83 -1.02 8.88
C SER A 42 7.40 -0.49 7.51
N ALA A 43 6.10 -0.44 7.29
CA ALA A 43 5.54 0.06 6.03
C ALA A 43 5.80 1.57 5.87
N VAL A 44 5.78 2.33 6.97
CA VAL A 44 6.06 3.77 6.95
C VAL A 44 7.53 4.04 6.59
N ARG A 45 8.49 3.30 7.17
CA ARG A 45 9.91 3.41 6.77
C ARG A 45 10.13 3.08 5.30
N ALA A 46 9.57 1.96 4.84
CA ALA A 46 9.67 1.53 3.44
C ALA A 46 9.11 2.60 2.48
N HIS A 47 7.96 3.20 2.81
CA HIS A 47 7.35 4.24 2.00
C HIS A 47 8.19 5.53 1.94
N ASN A 48 8.83 5.92 3.05
CA ASN A 48 9.73 7.08 3.06
C ASN A 48 10.97 6.86 2.19
N ILE A 49 11.56 5.66 2.22
CA ILE A 49 12.65 5.27 1.31
C ILE A 49 12.15 5.32 -0.14
N LEU A 50 10.96 4.78 -0.41
CA LEU A 50 10.37 4.78 -1.75
C LEU A 50 10.19 6.20 -2.31
N LYS A 51 9.76 7.17 -1.49
CA LYS A 51 9.65 8.58 -1.90
C LYS A 51 11.00 9.18 -2.31
N SER A 52 12.08 8.79 -1.63
CA SER A 52 13.44 9.22 -1.98
C SER A 52 13.90 8.57 -3.30
N LEU A 53 13.69 7.26 -3.45
CA LEU A 53 14.08 6.51 -4.63
C LEU A 53 13.34 7.01 -5.89
N LEU A 54 12.01 7.19 -5.78
CA LEU A 54 11.10 7.55 -6.87
C LEU A 54 10.77 9.04 -6.91
N ARG A 55 11.76 9.91 -6.63
CA ARG A 55 11.56 11.36 -6.51
C ARG A 55 10.89 11.99 -7.75
N GLU A 56 11.15 11.47 -8.94
CA GLU A 56 10.57 11.94 -10.19
C GLU A 56 9.13 11.46 -10.41
N ASN A 57 8.74 10.37 -9.75
CA ASN A 57 7.42 9.74 -9.85
C ASN A 57 6.90 9.55 -11.30
N LYS A 58 7.79 9.07 -12.18
CA LYS A 58 7.52 8.79 -13.60
C LYS A 58 7.77 7.32 -13.92
N PRO A 59 7.15 6.80 -15.00
CA PRO A 59 7.50 5.47 -15.51
C PRO A 59 9.00 5.37 -15.80
N HIS A 60 9.59 4.22 -15.46
CA HIS A 60 11.02 3.94 -15.63
C HIS A 60 11.22 2.61 -16.37
N PRO A 61 10.84 2.53 -17.67
CA PRO A 61 11.03 1.32 -18.47
C PRO A 61 12.49 0.89 -18.52
N VAL A 62 12.73 -0.40 -18.67
CA VAL A 62 14.08 -0.96 -18.78
C VAL A 62 14.87 -0.27 -19.90
N GLY A 63 16.12 0.10 -19.62
CA GLY A 63 17.01 0.79 -20.56
C GLY A 63 16.83 2.31 -20.64
N SER A 64 15.74 2.86 -20.09
CA SER A 64 15.53 4.32 -20.01
C SER A 64 16.52 4.98 -19.04
N ASP A 65 16.75 6.28 -19.21
CA ASP A 65 17.66 7.02 -18.33
C ASP A 65 17.13 7.10 -16.88
N LEU A 66 15.81 7.22 -16.70
CA LEU A 66 15.20 7.16 -15.36
C LEU A 66 15.40 5.80 -14.69
N ASN A 67 15.35 4.70 -15.45
CA ASN A 67 15.63 3.38 -14.90
C ASN A 67 17.07 3.26 -14.40
N LYS A 68 18.04 3.78 -15.16
CA LYS A 68 19.45 3.83 -14.73
C LYS A 68 19.61 4.68 -13.46
N ILE A 69 18.99 5.86 -13.40
CA ILE A 69 19.02 6.75 -12.23
C ILE A 69 18.49 6.04 -10.98
N ILE A 70 17.32 5.39 -11.09
CA ILE A 70 16.73 4.65 -9.96
C ILE A 70 17.60 3.45 -9.57
N LYS A 71 18.20 2.73 -10.53
CA LYS A 71 19.14 1.65 -10.27
C LYS A 71 20.31 2.13 -9.42
N GLU A 72 20.94 3.24 -9.77
CA GLU A 72 22.06 3.77 -8.99
C GLU A 72 21.64 4.21 -7.58
N ARG A 73 20.44 4.78 -7.41
CA ARG A 73 19.92 5.10 -6.07
C ARG A 73 19.68 3.85 -5.23
N LEU A 74 19.13 2.79 -5.82
CA LEU A 74 18.93 1.50 -5.14
C LEU A 74 20.26 0.91 -4.68
N LYS A 75 21.28 0.92 -5.54
CA LYS A 75 22.64 0.47 -5.20
C LYS A 75 23.17 1.21 -3.97
N ASN A 76 23.07 2.54 -3.96
CA ASN A 76 23.49 3.35 -2.82
C ASN A 76 22.73 3.01 -1.52
N GLU A 77 21.43 2.68 -1.58
CA GLU A 77 20.68 2.24 -0.39
C GLU A 77 21.11 0.84 0.07
N LEU A 78 21.42 -0.07 -0.86
CA LEU A 78 21.94 -1.40 -0.53
C LEU A 78 23.35 -1.33 0.09
N ASP A 79 24.21 -0.44 -0.41
CA ASP A 79 25.55 -0.20 0.14
C ASP A 79 25.49 0.26 1.61
N LYS A 80 24.55 1.15 1.95
CA LYS A 80 24.33 1.58 3.35
C LYS A 80 23.93 0.42 4.27
N LEU A 81 23.30 -0.61 3.72
CA LEU A 81 22.91 -1.81 4.45
C LEU A 81 23.99 -2.90 4.43
N GLY A 82 25.10 -2.68 3.71
CA GLY A 82 26.15 -3.68 3.54
C GLY A 82 25.73 -4.89 2.71
N ILE A 83 24.75 -4.73 1.81
CA ILE A 83 24.22 -5.80 0.96
C ILE A 83 24.92 -5.76 -0.39
N GLU A 84 25.47 -6.89 -0.83
CA GLU A 84 26.12 -7.03 -2.15
C GLU A 84 25.10 -6.97 -3.30
N HIS A 85 25.44 -6.26 -4.41
CA HIS A 85 24.56 -6.06 -5.56
C HIS A 85 25.32 -5.97 -6.90
N GLN A 86 24.58 -6.06 -8.03
CA GLN A 86 25.11 -6.04 -9.42
C GLN A 86 24.57 -4.86 -10.27
#